data_AF-A0A1Q5XQ52-F1
#
_entry.id   AF-A0A1Q5XQ52-F1
#
_cell.length_a   1.000
_cell.length_b   1.000
_cell.length_c   1.000
_cell.angle_alpha   90.00
_cell.angle_beta   90.00
_cell.angle_gamma   90.00
#
_symmetry.space_group_name_H-M   'P 1'
#
loop_
_entity.id
_entity.type
_entity.pdbx_description
1 polymer ?
#
loop_
_entity_poly.entity_id
_entity_poly.type
_entity_poly.pdbx_seq_one_letter_code
_entity_poly.pdbx_strand_id
1 'polypeptide(L)' 'MRPILHNQEFKVYIITKGAVLRFLVIEIIIGTLTYSIAMKLFHNIILASAGGWVGTEGIKRLYAVSKIIGK' A
#
# COMPACT_ATOMS: atom_id res chain seq x y z
N MET A 1 -5.46 -42.25 35.93
CA MET A 1 -4.94 -41.35 34.86
C MET A 1 -3.73 -40.61 35.42
N ARG A 2 -2.55 -40.70 34.79
CA ARG A 2 -1.36 -39.96 35.22
C ARG A 2 -1.52 -38.49 34.80
N PRO A 3 -1.20 -37.50 35.65
CA PRO A 3 -1.25 -36.11 35.23
C PRO A 3 -0.14 -35.88 34.19
N ILE A 4 -0.55 -35.45 33.00
CA ILE A 4 0.36 -34.98 31.97
C ILE A 4 0.80 -33.59 32.43
N LEU A 5 1.98 -33.49 33.05
CA LEU A 5 2.62 -32.21 33.35
C LEU A 5 2.98 -31.56 32.02
N HIS A 6 2.03 -30.77 31.51
CA HIS A 6 2.16 -30.03 30.27
C HIS A 6 3.19 -28.92 30.50
N ASN A 7 4.40 -29.07 29.96
CA ASN A 7 5.52 -28.12 29.88
C ASN A 7 5.19 -26.64 30.22
N GLN A 8 5.02 -26.33 31.51
CA GLN A 8 4.95 -24.95 32.01
C GLN A 8 6.38 -24.43 32.25
N GLU A 9 7.21 -24.51 31.22
CA GLU A 9 8.55 -23.94 31.28
C GLU A 9 8.46 -22.41 31.16
N PHE A 10 9.01 -21.72 32.15
CA PHE A 10 9.12 -20.26 32.15
C PHE A 10 10.07 -19.80 31.03
N LYS A 11 9.52 -19.22 29.97
CA LYS A 11 10.30 -18.72 28.82
C LYS A 11 10.62 -17.24 28.99
N VAL A 12 11.90 -16.93 29.01
CA VAL A 12 12.42 -15.55 29.05
C VAL A 12 12.92 -15.17 27.67
N TYR A 13 12.35 -14.11 27.10
CA TYR A 13 12.78 -13.55 25.83
C TYR A 13 13.68 -12.35 26.08
N ILE A 14 14.92 -12.42 25.59
CA ILE A 14 15.89 -11.33 25.72
C ILE A 14 15.91 -10.56 24.40
N ILE A 15 15.34 -9.35 24.43
CA ILE A 15 15.41 -8.43 23.30
C ILE A 15 16.69 -7.62 23.44
N THR A 16 17.63 -7.82 22.52
CA THR A 16 18.89 -7.08 22.50
C THR A 16 18.68 -5.69 21.90
N LYS A 17 19.51 -4.71 22.32
CA LYS A 17 19.48 -3.35 21.76
C LYS A 17 19.63 -3.34 20.23
N GLY A 18 20.40 -4.28 19.67
CA GLY A 18 20.56 -4.45 18.24
C GLY A 18 19.28 -4.91 17.53
N ALA A 19 18.46 -5.75 18.16
CA ALA A 19 17.17 -6.16 17.62
C ALA A 19 16.20 -4.98 17.53
N VAL A 20 16.16 -4.14 18.57
CA VAL A 20 15.35 -2.90 18.58
C VAL A 20 15.82 -1.94 17.49
N LEU A 21 17.14 -1.75 17.36
CA LEU A 21 17.70 -0.88 16.32
C LEU A 21 17.38 -1.38 14.91
N ARG A 22 17.52 -2.69 14.67
CA ARG A 22 17.17 -3.30 13.36
C ARG A 22 15.69 -3.15 13.05
N PHE A 23 14.82 -3.34 14.04
CA PHE A 23 13.38 -3.12 13.87
C PHE A 23 13.09 -1.66 13.47
N LEU A 24 13.64 -0.69 14.20
CA LEU A 24 13.45 0.73 13.88
C LEU A 24 13.97 1.09 12.48
N VAL A 25 15.17 0.62 12.12
CA VAL A 25 15.76 0.94 10.81
C VAL A 25 14.99 0.27 9.68
N ILE A 26 14.68 -1.02 9.80
CA ILE A 26 14.07 -1.78 8.70
C ILE A 26 12.58 -1.44 8.58
N GLU A 27 11.81 -1.50 9.66
CA GLU A 27 10.37 -1.26 9.54
C GLU A 27 10.07 0.23 9.38
N ILE A 28 10.64 1.08 10.22
CA ILE A 28 10.22 2.47 10.24
C ILE A 28 10.91 3.24 9.12
N ILE A 29 12.24 3.19 9.03
CA ILE A 29 12.97 4.00 8.04
C ILE A 29 12.74 3.46 6.63
N ILE A 30 13.08 2.18 6.38
CA ILE A 30 12.95 1.60 5.04
C ILE A 30 11.47 1.50 4.64
N GLY A 31 10.58 1.11 5.55
CA GLY A 31 9.14 1.06 5.28
C GLY A 31 8.57 2.43 4.87
N THR A 32 8.91 3.50 5.61
CA THR A 32 8.44 4.85 5.30
C THR A 32 9.01 5.38 3.98
N LEU A 33 10.29 5.10 3.70
CA LEU A 33 10.92 5.43 2.42
C LEU A 33 10.23 4.70 1.26
N THR A 34 9.97 3.41 1.43
CA THR A 34 9.31 2.57 0.43
C THR A 34 7.91 3.08 0.15
N TYR A 35 7.12 3.38 1.19
CA TYR A 35 5.80 3.98 1.07
C TYR A 35 5.84 5.32 0.34
N SER A 36 6.79 6.19 0.69
CA SER A 36 6.92 7.51 0.07
C SER A 36 7.29 7.43 -1.42
N ILE A 37 8.19 6.51 -1.77
CA ILE A 37 8.56 6.24 -3.17
C ILE A 37 7.38 5.67 -3.94
N ALA A 38 6.69 4.68 -3.35
CA ALA A 38 5.49 4.09 -3.93
C ALA A 38 4.44 5.16 -4.21
N MET A 39 4.10 6.01 -3.24
CA MET A 39 3.12 7.08 -3.47
C MET A 39 3.58 8.08 -4.53
N LYS A 40 4.86 8.47 -4.56
CA LYS A 40 5.34 9.37 -5.64
C LYS A 40 5.22 8.76 -7.03
N LEU A 41 5.50 7.46 -7.18
CA LEU A 41 5.39 6.77 -8.46
C LEU A 41 3.94 6.51 -8.86
N PHE A 42 3.11 6.04 -7.91
CA PHE A 42 1.75 5.63 -8.18
C PHE A 42 0.74 6.78 -8.21
N HIS A 43 1.00 7.92 -7.55
CA HIS A 43 0.08 9.06 -7.60
C HIS A 43 -0.05 9.62 -9.02
N ASN A 44 1.05 9.69 -9.76
CA ASN A 44 1.04 10.10 -11.16
C ASN A 44 0.43 9.04 -12.08
N ILE A 45 0.65 7.74 -11.82
CA ILE A 45 0.04 6.66 -12.60
C ILE A 45 -1.48 6.64 -12.40
N ILE A 46 -1.96 6.79 -11.17
CA ILE A 46 -3.39 6.82 -10.86
C ILE A 46 -4.03 8.07 -11.46
N LEU A 47 -3.42 9.25 -11.33
CA LEU A 47 -3.94 10.48 -11.92
C LEU A 47 -3.92 10.43 -13.45
N ALA A 48 -2.85 9.91 -14.06
CA ALA A 48 -2.73 9.78 -15.51
C ALA A 48 -3.70 8.71 -16.08
N SER A 49 -3.93 7.61 -15.38
CA SER A 49 -4.87 6.57 -15.79
C SER A 49 -6.33 6.98 -15.59
N ALA A 50 -6.67 7.57 -14.44
CA ALA A 50 -8.00 8.14 -14.21
C ALA A 50 -8.28 9.30 -15.16
N GLY A 51 -7.32 10.21 -15.36
CA GLY A 51 -7.42 11.31 -16.32
C GLY A 51 -7.52 10.83 -17.76
N GLY A 52 -6.79 9.77 -18.14
CA GLY A 52 -6.88 9.14 -19.46
C GLY A 52 -8.24 8.49 -19.70
N TRP A 53 -8.81 7.80 -18.71
CA TRP A 53 -10.14 7.22 -18.79
C TRP A 53 -11.24 8.29 -18.85
N VAL A 54 -11.20 9.30 -17.96
CA VAL A 54 -12.16 10.41 -17.96
C VAL A 54 -12.06 11.23 -19.26
N GLY A 55 -10.85 11.48 -19.76
CA GLY A 55 -10.64 12.21 -21.02
C GLY A 55 -11.19 11.44 -22.23
N THR A 56 -10.87 10.15 -22.35
CA THR A 56 -11.33 9.34 -23.49
C THR A 56 -12.83 9.11 -23.47
N GLU A 57 -13.41 8.81 -22.32
CA GLU A 57 -14.86 8.59 -22.18
C GLU A 57 -15.64 9.92 -22.27
N GLY A 58 -15.06 11.00 -21.76
CA GLY A 58 -15.59 12.37 -21.88
C GLY A 58 -15.66 12.83 -23.33
N ILE A 59 -14.59 12.66 -24.11
CA ILE A 59 -14.56 13.03 -25.55
C ILE A 59 -15.57 12.20 -26.34
N LYS A 60 -15.67 10.89 -26.09
CA LYS A 60 -16.68 10.03 -26.73
C LYS A 60 -18.09 10.52 -26.46
N ARG A 61 -18.41 10.88 -25.21
CA ARG A 61 -19.73 11.39 -24.83
C ARG A 61 -20.00 12.77 -25.42
N LEU A 62 -19.02 13.66 -25.45
CA LEU A 62 -19.12 14.99 -26.08
C LEU A 62 -19.38 14.88 -27.59
N TYR A 63 -18.70 13.97 -28.27
CA TYR A 63 -18.90 13.70 -29.69
C TYR A 63 -20.29 13.12 -29.97
N ALA A 64 -20.77 12.20 -29.12
CA ALA A 64 -22.13 11.67 -29.22
C ALA A 64 -23.19 12.76 -29.04
N VAL A 65 -22.99 13.68 -28.09
CA VAL A 65 -23.90 14.81 -27.83
C VAL A 65 -23.88 15.82 -28.98
N SER A 66 -22.70 16.19 -29.52
CA SER A 66 -22.63 17.13 -30.63
C SER A 66 -23.29 16.57 -31.91
N LYS A 67 -23.20 15.26 -32.14
CA LYS A 67 -23.88 14.57 -33.25
C LYS A 67 -25.41 14.58 -33.12
N ILE A 68 -25.94 14.66 -31.90
CA ILE A 68 -27.39 14.75 -31.64
C ILE A 68 -27.88 16.19 -31.78
N ILE A 69 -27.09 17.18 -31.34
CA ILE A 69 -27.45 18.61 -31.40
C ILE A 69 -27.25 19.20 -32.81
N GLY A 70 -26.30 18.70 -33.59
CA GLY A 70 -26.00 19.17 -34.95
C GLY A 70 -26.91 18.58 -36.05
N LYS A 71 -28.02 17.94 -35.68
CA LYS A 71 -29.05 17.41 -36.58
C LYS A 71 -30.37 18.08 -36.27
#